data_AF-A0A0U2WHF1-F1
#
_entry.id   AF-A0A0U2WHF1-F1
#
_cell.length_a   1.000
_cell.length_b   1.000
_cell.length_c   1.000
_cell.angle_alpha   90.00
_cell.angle_beta   90.00
_cell.angle_gamma   90.00
#
_symmetry.space_group_name_H-M   'P 1'
#
loop_
_entity.id
_entity.type
_entity.pdbx_description
1 polymer ?
#
loop_
_entity_poly.entity_id
_entity_poly.type
_entity_poly.pdbx_seq_one_letter_code
_entity_poly.pdbx_strand_id
1 'polypeptide(L)'
;MNVNENALLSPSFQPNQNAPHPSVAPAAASQYREYMPFIGPFDPCPPIRVKTYVVPPNQFIPFQPMNLPQFPLHEALRRGTLWPALYSPYEAQTYDKGR
;
A
#
# COMPACT_ATOMS: atom_id res chain seq x y z
N MET A 1 -6.39 54.50 -37.98
CA MET A 1 -7.11 53.63 -37.02
C MET A 1 -7.03 52.22 -37.57
N ASN A 2 -6.10 51.41 -37.08
CA ASN A 2 -6.04 50.01 -37.44
C ASN A 2 -6.00 49.23 -36.13
N VAL A 3 -7.02 48.41 -35.91
CA VAL A 3 -7.22 47.59 -34.73
C VAL A 3 -6.45 46.29 -34.90
N ASN A 4 -5.46 46.08 -34.04
CA ASN A 4 -4.70 44.85 -33.94
C ASN A 4 -5.34 43.96 -32.87
N GLU A 5 -6.26 43.12 -33.31
CA GLU A 5 -6.65 41.87 -32.66
C GLU A 5 -5.42 40.93 -32.66
N ASN A 6 -4.96 40.54 -31.48
CA ASN A 6 -4.46 39.19 -31.21
C ASN A 6 -4.38 38.98 -29.71
N ALA A 7 -5.38 38.25 -29.23
CA ALA A 7 -5.57 37.86 -27.86
C ALA A 7 -4.67 36.65 -27.50
N LEU A 8 -4.38 36.52 -26.21
CA LEU A 8 -4.02 35.26 -25.52
C LEU A 8 -2.65 34.64 -25.88
N LEU A 9 -1.59 35.16 -25.24
CA LEU A 9 -0.40 34.36 -24.94
C LEU A 9 -0.28 34.23 -23.42
N SER A 10 -0.95 33.21 -22.88
CA SER A 10 -0.67 32.70 -21.54
C SER A 10 0.77 32.16 -21.50
N PRO A 11 1.58 32.46 -20.48
CA PRO A 11 2.91 31.85 -20.38
C PRO A 11 2.75 30.35 -20.17
N SER A 12 3.27 29.57 -21.11
CA SER A 12 3.30 28.11 -21.04
C SER A 12 4.08 27.68 -19.80
N PHE A 13 3.37 27.18 -18.79
CA PHE A 13 3.98 26.50 -17.65
C PHE A 13 4.59 25.20 -18.17
N GLN A 14 5.90 25.17 -18.42
CA GLN A 14 6.61 23.93 -18.66
C GLN A 14 6.88 23.28 -17.29
N PRO A 15 6.24 22.14 -16.95
CA PRO A 15 6.56 21.46 -15.71
C PRO A 15 8.01 20.99 -15.76
N ASN A 16 8.79 21.45 -14.79
CA ASN A 16 10.14 20.98 -14.55
C ASN A 16 10.13 19.46 -14.38
N GLN A 17 10.79 18.75 -15.31
CA GLN A 17 10.83 17.29 -15.37
C GLN A 17 11.68 16.66 -14.24
N ASN A 18 12.29 17.48 -13.38
CA ASN A 18 13.06 17.05 -12.22
C ASN A 18 12.30 17.24 -10.89
N ALA A 19 10.98 17.44 -10.93
CA ALA A 19 10.18 17.27 -9.71
C ALA A 19 10.25 15.80 -9.28
N PRO A 20 10.58 15.48 -8.02
CA PRO A 20 10.48 14.11 -7.55
C PRO A 20 9.03 13.66 -7.75
N HIS A 21 8.82 12.76 -8.70
CA HIS A 21 7.54 12.10 -8.90
C HIS A 21 7.12 11.54 -7.54
N PRO A 22 5.86 11.73 -7.08
CA PRO A 22 5.39 11.18 -5.80
C PRO A 22 5.25 9.64 -5.81
N SER A 23 6.00 8.94 -6.67
CA SER A 23 5.95 7.49 -6.86
C SER A 23 6.83 6.71 -5.89
N VAL A 24 7.68 7.34 -5.10
CA VAL A 24 8.35 6.63 -4.01
C VAL A 24 7.43 6.68 -2.81
N ALA A 25 6.41 5.81 -2.83
CA ALA A 25 5.76 5.39 -1.60
C ALA A 25 6.88 5.06 -0.59
N PRO A 26 6.87 5.61 0.63
CA PRO A 26 7.90 5.29 1.60
C PRO A 26 7.97 3.77 1.68
N ALA A 27 9.18 3.21 1.58
CA ALA A 27 9.42 1.77 1.66
C ALA A 27 8.53 1.21 2.77
N ALA A 28 7.46 0.53 2.35
CA ALA A 28 6.36 0.24 3.24
C ALA A 28 6.93 -0.61 4.36
N ALA A 29 6.87 -0.11 5.61
CA ALA A 29 7.10 -0.96 6.76
C ALA A 29 6.29 -2.24 6.53
N SER A 30 6.95 -3.40 6.64
CA SER A 30 6.32 -4.70 6.36
C SER A 30 4.92 -4.74 6.97
N GLN A 31 3.91 -5.21 6.23
CA GLN A 31 2.56 -5.34 6.77
C GLN A 31 2.51 -6.35 7.91
N TYR A 32 3.57 -7.14 8.11
CA TYR A 32 3.72 -8.04 9.23
C TYR A 32 4.11 -7.29 10.50
N ARG A 33 3.47 -7.69 11.60
CA ARG A 33 3.80 -7.30 12.97
C ARG A 33 4.10 -8.54 13.78
N GLU A 34 5.06 -8.41 14.68
CA GLU A 34 5.47 -9.46 15.60
C GLU A 34 4.91 -9.16 16.99
N TYR A 35 4.52 -10.22 17.69
CA TYR A 35 4.19 -10.14 19.11
C TYR A 35 4.72 -11.36 19.84
N MET A 36 5.03 -11.16 21.12
CA MET A 36 5.48 -12.21 22.02
C MET A 36 4.26 -12.67 22.84
N PRO A 37 3.65 -13.82 22.54
CA PRO A 37 2.57 -14.33 23.36
C PRO A 37 3.11 -14.66 24.75
N PHE A 38 2.25 -14.51 25.76
CA PHE A 38 2.56 -14.97 27.11
C PHE A 38 2.77 -16.49 27.11
N ILE A 39 3.82 -16.95 27.80
CA ILE A 39 4.16 -18.37 27.92
C ILE A 39 3.80 -18.82 29.34
N GLY A 40 2.81 -19.70 29.46
CA GLY A 40 2.38 -20.23 30.75
C GLY A 40 3.33 -21.31 31.28
N PRO A 41 3.49 -21.45 32.61
CA PRO A 41 4.32 -22.50 33.20
C PRO A 41 3.74 -23.92 33.01
N PHE A 42 2.46 -24.04 32.69
CA PHE A 42 1.75 -25.30 32.50
C PHE A 42 1.18 -25.47 31.08
N ASP A 43 1.72 -24.75 30.08
CA ASP A 43 1.29 -24.93 28.70
C ASP A 43 1.69 -26.33 28.19
N PRO A 44 0.74 -27.13 27.63
CA PRO A 44 1.01 -28.51 27.21
C PRO A 44 1.85 -28.62 25.92
N CYS A 45 2.18 -27.49 25.29
CA CYS A 45 2.86 -27.40 23.99
C CYS A 45 4.19 -26.64 24.14
N PRO A 46 5.24 -26.96 23.35
CA PRO A 46 6.43 -26.15 23.27
C PRO A 46 6.11 -24.66 22.99
N PRO A 47 6.75 -23.72 23.70
CA PRO A 47 6.38 -22.32 23.63
C PRO A 47 6.75 -21.69 22.29
N ILE A 48 5.77 -21.04 21.66
CA ILE A 48 5.97 -20.19 20.48
C ILE A 48 6.37 -18.80 20.98
N ARG A 49 7.64 -18.42 20.82
CA ARG A 49 8.17 -17.16 21.38
C ARG A 49 7.78 -15.91 20.60
N VAL A 50 7.61 -16.05 19.29
CA VAL A 50 7.25 -14.95 18.40
C VAL A 50 6.16 -15.43 17.48
N LYS A 51 5.07 -14.67 17.41
CA LYS A 51 4.01 -14.85 16.44
C LYS A 51 3.92 -13.62 15.56
N THR A 52 3.60 -13.83 14.29
CA THR A 52 3.44 -12.77 13.30
C THR A 52 1.99 -12.66 12.87
N TYR A 53 1.50 -11.44 12.69
CA TYR A 53 0.19 -11.17 12.11
C TYR A 53 0.29 -10.05 11.09
N VAL A 54 -0.58 -10.06 10.09
CA VAL A 54 -0.66 -9.00 9.08
C VAL A 54 -1.54 -7.89 9.61
N VAL A 55 -1.04 -6.65 9.56
CA VAL A 55 -1.82 -5.43 9.74
C VAL A 55 -2.00 -4.79 8.37
N PRO A 56 -3.16 -5.02 7.72
CA PRO A 56 -3.38 -4.53 6.38
C PRO A 56 -3.44 -2.99 6.34
N PRO A 57 -3.15 -2.37 5.17
CA PRO A 57 -3.03 -0.92 5.05
C PRO A 57 -4.30 -0.15 5.40
N ASN A 58 -5.46 -0.78 5.25
CA ASN A 58 -6.77 -0.21 5.61
C ASN A 58 -6.85 0.22 7.09
N GLN A 59 -6.08 -0.39 7.99
CA GLN A 59 -6.05 -0.02 9.41
C GLN A 59 -5.36 1.33 9.67
N PHE A 60 -4.61 1.85 8.71
CA PHE A 60 -3.86 3.10 8.82
C PHE A 60 -4.39 4.21 7.91
N ILE A 61 -5.39 3.90 7.07
CA ILE A 61 -5.98 4.85 6.14
C ILE A 61 -7.30 5.36 6.75
N PRO A 62 -7.37 6.61 7.21
CA PRO A 62 -8.54 7.14 7.90
C PRO A 62 -9.75 7.32 6.98
N PHE A 63 -9.52 7.64 5.71
CA PHE A 63 -10.55 7.78 4.68
C PHE A 63 -9.96 7.41 3.31
N GLN A 64 -10.81 7.05 2.34
CA GLN A 64 -10.40 6.77 0.97
C GLN A 64 -10.44 8.07 0.15
N PRO A 65 -9.29 8.69 -0.21
CA PRO A 65 -9.31 9.89 -1.03
C PRO A 65 -9.94 9.63 -2.41
N MET A 66 -10.55 10.67 -2.96
CA MET A 66 -11.11 10.63 -4.31
C MET A 66 -9.99 10.37 -5.32
N ASN A 67 -10.32 9.63 -6.38
CA ASN A 67 -9.40 9.31 -7.48
C ASN A 67 -8.16 8.53 -7.05
N LEU A 68 -8.30 7.65 -6.05
CA LEU A 68 -7.26 6.68 -5.74
C LEU A 68 -6.90 5.88 -7.00
N PRO A 69 -5.60 5.60 -7.24
CA PRO A 69 -5.20 4.70 -8.32
C PRO A 69 -5.93 3.37 -8.20
N GLN A 70 -6.29 2.79 -9.34
CA GLN A 70 -6.99 1.51 -9.39
C GLN A 70 -6.24 0.53 -10.30
N PHE A 71 -6.28 -0.74 -9.94
CA PHE A 71 -5.87 -1.80 -10.85
C PHE A 71 -6.84 -1.90 -12.03
N PRO A 72 -6.38 -2.32 -13.22
CA PRO A 72 -7.25 -2.84 -14.26
C PRO A 72 -8.16 -3.96 -13.72
N LEU A 73 -9.38 -4.07 -14.24
CA LEU A 73 -10.39 -4.96 -13.68
C LEU A 73 -9.94 -6.43 -13.57
N HIS A 74 -9.28 -6.95 -14.61
CA HIS A 74 -8.77 -8.33 -14.62
C HIS A 74 -7.75 -8.59 -13.50
N GLU A 75 -6.96 -7.58 -13.16
CA GLU A 75 -5.93 -7.63 -12.15
C GLU A 75 -6.53 -7.49 -10.74
N ALA A 76 -7.50 -6.58 -10.60
CA ALA A 76 -8.25 -6.39 -9.37
C ALA A 76 -8.96 -7.67 -8.93
N LEU A 77 -9.59 -8.39 -9.86
CA LEU A 77 -10.27 -9.66 -9.57
C LEU A 77 -9.29 -10.74 -9.06
N ARG A 78 -8.08 -10.80 -9.63
CA ARG A 78 -7.04 -11.74 -9.17
C ARG A 78 -6.49 -11.36 -7.79
N ARG A 79 -6.38 -10.06 -7.50
CA ARG A 79 -5.85 -9.55 -6.23
C ARG A 79 -6.89 -9.48 -5.12
N GLY A 80 -8.19 -9.50 -5.44
CA GLY A 80 -9.27 -9.31 -4.48
C GLY A 80 -9.44 -7.87 -4.00
N THR A 81 -8.80 -6.89 -4.66
CA THR A 81 -8.94 -5.46 -4.35
C THR A 81 -8.80 -4.61 -5.61
N LEU A 82 -9.60 -3.54 -5.69
CA LEU A 82 -9.52 -2.57 -6.77
C LEU A 82 -8.35 -1.59 -6.58
N TRP A 83 -7.93 -1.38 -5.34
CA TRP A 83 -6.99 -0.31 -4.98
C TRP A 83 -5.61 -0.86 -4.63
N PRO A 84 -4.53 -0.45 -5.32
CA PRO A 84 -3.16 -0.84 -4.99
C PRO A 84 -2.74 -0.48 -3.57
N ALA A 85 -3.19 0.67 -3.07
CA ALA A 85 -2.88 1.12 -1.71
C ALA A 85 -3.48 0.22 -0.61
N LEU A 86 -4.52 -0.57 -0.95
CA LEU A 86 -5.19 -1.48 -0.02
C LEU A 86 -4.78 -2.94 -0.25
N TYR A 87 -3.80 -3.19 -1.12
CA TYR A 87 -3.32 -4.53 -1.38
C TYR A 87 -2.51 -5.06 -0.20
N SER A 88 -2.90 -6.24 0.29
CA SER A 88 -2.21 -7.00 1.33
C SER A 88 -1.98 -8.42 0.81
N PRO A 89 -0.75 -8.81 0.46
CA PRO A 89 -0.49 -10.19 0.05
C PRO A 89 -0.75 -11.14 1.23
N TYR A 90 -1.48 -12.23 0.96
CA TYR A 90 -1.69 -13.31 1.93
C TYR A 90 -0.87 -14.52 1.50
N GLU A 91 0.31 -14.67 2.08
CA GLU A 91 1.13 -15.86 1.88
C GLU A 91 0.67 -16.97 2.82
N ALA A 92 0.35 -18.14 2.26
CA ALA A 92 0.04 -19.31 3.04
C ALA A 92 1.27 -19.73 3.84
N GLN A 93 1.19 -19.65 5.17
CA GLN A 93 2.20 -20.20 6.05
C GLN A 93 2.07 -21.72 6.02
N THR A 94 2.88 -22.39 5.18
CA THR A 94 2.99 -23.84 5.24
C THR A 94 3.68 -24.21 6.54
N TYR A 95 2.96 -24.86 7.46
CA TYR A 95 3.61 -25.50 8.59
C TYR A 95 4.46 -26.65 8.05
N ASP A 96 5.78 -26.50 8.11
CA ASP A 96 6.67 -27.63 7.85
C ASP A 96 6.48 -28.65 8.97
N LYS A 97 5.75 -29.72 8.66
CA LYS A 97 5.40 -30.78 9.60
C LYS A 97 6.58 -31.74 9.69
N GLY A 98 7.71 -31.29 10.22
CA GLY A 98 8.88 -32.17 10.30
C GLY A 98 10.15 -31.58 10.90
N ARG A 99 10.23 -31.47 12.23
CA ARG A 99 11.39 -31.93 13.01
C ARG A 99 11.06 -32.02 14.49
#